data_AF-A0A1I5QUJ5-F1
#
_entry.id   AF-A0A1I5QUJ5-F1
#
_cell.length_a   1.000
_cell.length_b   1.000
_cell.length_c   1.000
_cell.angle_alpha   90.00
_cell.angle_beta   90.00
_cell.angle_gamma   90.00
#
_symmetry.space_group_name_H-M   'P 1'
#
loop_
_entity.id
_entity.type
_entity.pdbx_description
1 polymer ?
#
loop_
_entity_poly.entity_id
_entity_poly.type
_entity_poly.pdbx_seq_one_letter_code
_entity_poly.pdbx_strand_id
1 'polypeptide(L)' 'MAKIDVVKEKINYLKVWLGVFIVTLISLIGWLSSHYDEISTIRFLLSVVGIIWLVISIHFLNKNILKKIESLEEL' A
#
# COMPACT_ATOMS: atom_id res chain seq x y z
N MET A 1 -0.39 16.72 24.06
CA MET A 1 0.29 16.56 22.76
C MET A 1 -0.04 17.75 21.90
N ALA A 2 0.95 18.38 21.28
CA ALA A 2 0.70 19.46 20.33
C ALA A 2 -0.04 18.90 19.10
N LYS A 3 -0.79 19.73 18.37
CA LYS A 3 -1.48 19.29 17.13
C LYS A 3 -0.51 18.63 16.15
N ILE A 4 0.72 19.11 16.09
CA ILE A 4 1.81 18.59 15.25
C ILE A 4 2.16 17.14 15.62
N ASP A 5 2.22 16.81 16.91
CA ASP A 5 2.56 15.45 17.38
C ASP A 5 1.52 14.43 16.92
N VAL A 6 0.23 14.80 17.02
CA VAL A 6 -0.89 13.94 16.59
C VAL A 6 -0.85 13.69 15.08
N VAL A 7 -0.49 14.69 14.27
CA VAL A 7 -0.38 14.52 12.81
C VAL A 7 0.82 13.64 12.47
N LYS A 8 1.97 13.82 13.14
CA LYS A 8 3.15 12.95 12.97
C LYS A 8 2.85 11.50 13.30
N GLU A 9 2.12 11.23 14.39
CA GLU A 9 1.71 9.87 14.76
C GLU A 9 0.79 9.24 13.71
N LYS A 10 -0.18 10.00 13.19
CA LYS A 10 -1.03 9.53 12.08
C LYS A 10 -0.22 9.23 10.82
N ILE A 11 0.74 10.07 10.46
CA ILE A 11 1.64 9.81 9.33
C ILE A 11 2.43 8.53 9.55
N ASN A 12 2.97 8.32 10.75
CA ASN A 12 3.74 7.12 11.07
C ASN A 12 2.88 5.85 10.95
N TYR A 13 1.66 5.89 11.47
CA TYR A 13 0.69 4.80 11.32
C TYR A 13 0.39 4.49 9.84
N LEU A 14 0.15 5.53 9.01
CA LEU A 14 -0.12 5.32 7.58
C LEU A 14 1.11 4.78 6.83
N LYS A 15 2.33 5.16 7.22
CA LYS A 15 3.58 4.60 6.65
C LYS A 15 3.73 3.11 6.94
N VAL A 16 3.35 2.66 8.14
CA VAL A 16 3.34 1.22 8.48
C VAL A 16 2.41 0.47 7.53
N TRP A 17 1.18 0.97 7.33
CA TRP A 17 0.24 0.36 6.39
C TRP A 17 0.75 0.37 4.96
N LEU A 18 1.37 1.46 4.51
CA LEU A 18 1.98 1.53 3.18
C LEU A 18 3.02 0.42 3.00
N GLY A 19 3.85 0.19 4.01
CA GLY A 19 4.80 -0.93 4.03
C GLY A 19 4.11 -2.29 3.91
N VAL A 20 3.05 -2.53 4.69
CA VAL A 20 2.26 -3.78 4.64
C VAL A 20 1.68 -4.01 3.24
N PHE A 21 1.12 -2.98 2.61
CA PHE A 21 0.60 -3.05 1.24
C PHE A 21 1.69 -3.40 0.23
N ILE A 22 2.87 -2.77 0.32
CA ILE A 22 4.01 -3.05 -0.57
C ILE A 22 4.51 -4.48 -0.41
N VAL A 23 4.71 -4.95 0.82
CA VAL A 23 5.17 -6.33 1.08
C VAL A 23 4.15 -7.33 0.55
N THR A 24 2.86 -7.08 0.78
CA THR A 24 1.78 -7.94 0.28
C THR A 24 1.75 -7.99 -1.24
N LEU A 25 1.97 -6.85 -1.91
CA LEU A 25 2.07 -6.79 -3.38
C LEU A 25 3.24 -7.63 -3.89
N ILE A 26 4.44 -7.47 -3.29
CA ILE A 26 5.63 -8.24 -3.66
C ILE A 26 5.38 -9.74 -3.43
N SER A 27 4.79 -10.12 -2.30
CA SER A 27 4.45 -11.51 -2.00
C SER A 27 3.46 -12.10 -3.01
N LEU A 28 2.43 -11.34 -3.42
CA LEU A 28 1.45 -11.80 -4.39
C LEU A 28 2.06 -11.98 -5.79
N ILE A 29 2.93 -11.06 -6.21
CA ILE A 29 3.67 -11.16 -7.47
C ILE A 29 4.62 -12.36 -7.43
N GLY A 30 5.35 -12.54 -6.33
CA GLY A 30 6.26 -13.67 -6.13
C GLY A 30 5.53 -15.00 -6.19
N TRP A 31 4.39 -15.12 -5.49
CA TRP A 31 3.56 -16.32 -5.51
C TRP A 31 3.07 -16.64 -6.92
N LEU A 32 2.60 -15.63 -7.66
CA LEU A 32 2.14 -15.78 -9.05
C LEU A 32 3.28 -16.26 -9.95
N SER A 33 4.48 -15.70 -9.79
CA SER A 33 5.67 -16.09 -10.55
C SER A 33 6.18 -17.49 -10.21
N SER A 34 5.88 -18.04 -9.04
CA SER A 34 6.29 -19.40 -8.66
C SER A 34 5.29 -20.48 -9.06
N HIS A 35 4.05 -20.13 -9.41
CA HIS A 35 2.97 -21.09 -9.69
C HIS A 35 2.33 -20.86 -11.06
N TYR A 36 2.97 -20.13 -11.96
CA TYR A 36 2.38 -19.70 -13.23
C TYR A 36 1.96 -20.87 -14.15
N ASP A 37 2.64 -22.02 -14.06
CA ASP A 37 2.35 -23.21 -14.86
C ASP A 37 1.16 -24.04 -14.34
N GLU A 38 0.84 -23.95 -13.04
CA GLU A 38 -0.17 -24.80 -12.39
C GLU A 38 -1.41 -24.02 -11.94
N ILE A 39 -1.45 -22.71 -12.20
CA ILE A 39 -2.53 -21.84 -11.72
C ILE A 39 -3.81 -21.99 -12.54
N SER A 40 -4.94 -22.12 -11.86
CA SER A 40 -6.24 -22.07 -12.52
C SER A 40 -6.58 -20.66 -13.00
N THR A 41 -7.31 -20.54 -14.11
CA THR A 41 -7.68 -19.24 -14.71
C THR A 41 -8.36 -18.31 -13.70
N ILE A 42 -9.22 -18.84 -12.83
CA ILE A 42 -9.90 -18.04 -11.80
C ILE A 42 -8.93 -17.48 -10.75
N ARG A 43 -7.95 -18.27 -10.30
CA ARG A 43 -6.94 -17.82 -9.33
C ARG A 43 -6.05 -16.75 -9.96
N PHE A 44 -5.64 -16.95 -11.22
CA PHE A 44 -4.89 -15.94 -11.96
C PHE A 44 -5.65 -14.61 -12.04
N LEU A 45 -6.92 -14.64 -12.42
CA LEU A 45 -7.75 -13.45 -12.55
C LEU A 45 -7.90 -12.71 -11.22
N LEU A 46 -8.14 -13.44 -10.13
CA LEU A 46 -8.20 -12.88 -8.78
C LEU A 46 -6.87 -12.27 -8.33
N SER A 47 -5.74 -12.92 -8.64
CA SER A 47 -4.41 -12.38 -8.36
C SER A 47 -4.17 -11.07 -9.11
N VAL A 48 -4.53 -10.99 -10.39
CA VAL A 48 -4.40 -9.75 -11.19
C VAL A 48 -5.28 -8.64 -10.62
N VAL A 49 -6.54 -8.92 -10.29
CA VAL A 49 -7.44 -7.95 -9.66
C VAL A 49 -6.88 -7.48 -8.31
N GLY A 50 -6.35 -8.40 -7.52
CA GLY A 50 -5.69 -8.10 -6.24
C GLY A 50 -4.46 -7.20 -6.42
N ILE A 51 -3.62 -7.46 -7.41
CA ILE A 51 -2.45 -6.62 -7.74
C ILE A 51 -2.90 -5.20 -8.11
N ILE A 52 -3.89 -5.06 -9.00
CA ILE A 52 -4.42 -3.75 -9.42
C ILE A 52 -4.97 -2.99 -8.21
N TRP A 53 -5.74 -3.67 -7.37
CA TRP A 53 -6.30 -3.08 -6.15
C TRP A 53 -5.21 -2.61 -5.17
N LEU A 54 -4.17 -3.41 -4.96
CA LEU A 54 -3.03 -3.07 -4.11
C LEU A 54 -2.28 -1.85 -4.66
N VAL A 55 -2.02 -1.79 -5.96
CA VAL A 55 -1.34 -0.65 -6.60
C VAL A 55 -2.14 0.63 -6.42
N ILE A 56 -3.47 0.60 -6.64
CA ILE A 56 -4.36 1.75 -6.41
C ILE A 56 -4.32 2.17 -4.93
N SER A 57 -4.40 1.22 -4.02
CA SER A 57 -4.38 1.47 -2.57
C SER A 57 -3.06 2.11 -2.11
N ILE A 58 -1.93 1.60 -2.60
CA ILE A 58 -0.58 2.15 -2.35
C ILE A 58 -0.50 3.58 -2.88
N HIS A 59 -0.94 3.82 -4.11
CA HIS A 59 -0.91 5.16 -4.70
C HIS A 59 -1.74 6.15 -3.88
N PHE A 60 -2.97 5.78 -3.51
CA PHE A 60 -3.84 6.62 -2.72
C PHE A 60 -3.27 6.89 -1.32
N LEU A 61 -2.78 5.86 -0.64
CA LEU A 61 -2.21 5.98 0.70
C LEU A 61 -0.96 6.85 0.70
N ASN A 62 -0.06 6.65 -0.26
CA ASN A 62 1.13 7.48 -0.44
C ASN A 62 0.76 8.95 -0.67
N LYS A 63 -0.21 9.23 -1.54
CA LYS A 63 -0.70 10.59 -1.80
C LYS A 63 -1.29 11.24 -0.55
N ASN A 64 -2.00 10.49 0.28
CA ASN A 64 -2.54 10.99 1.56
C ASN A 64 -1.45 11.30 2.58
N ILE A 65 -0.39 10.49 2.63
CA ILE A 65 0.77 10.72 3.49
C ILE A 65 1.49 11.99 3.06
N LEU A 66 1.79 12.15 1.76
CA LEU A 66 2.43 13.34 1.20
C LEU A 66 1.65 14.61 1.53
N LYS A 67 0.34 14.63 1.27
CA LYS A 67 -0.51 15.78 1.61
C LYS A 67 -0.48 16.16 3.09
N LYS A 68 -0.41 15.16 3.98
CA LYS A 68 -0.31 15.40 5.43
C LYS A 68 1.06 15.96 5.82
N ILE A 69 2.13 15.55 5.13
CA ILE A 69 3.47 16.09 5.33
C ILE A 69 3.53 17.55 4.85
N GLU A 70 3.05 17.83 3.64
CA GLU A 70 2.98 19.19 3.09
C GLU A 70 2.22 20.14 4.03
N SER A 71 1.08 19.70 4.57
CA SER A 71 0.30 20.51 5.54
C SER A 71 1.05 20.82 6.84
N LEU A 72 2.09 20.06 7.19
CA LEU A 72 2.94 20.34 8.34
C LEU A 72 4.09 21.29 8.01
N GLU A 73 4.54 21.34 6.76
CA GLU A 73 5.57 22.28 6.32
C GLU A 73 5.02 23.70 6.15
N GLU A 74 3.71 23.83 5.89
CA GLU A 74 3.00 25.12 5.79
C GLU A 74 2.61 25.73 7.16
N LEU A 75 2.84 25.02 8.27
CA LEU A 75 2.48 25.40 9.65
C LEU A 75 3.70 25.90 10.46
#